data_AF-A0A7L6BD84-F1
#
_entry.id   AF-A0A7L6BD84-F1
#
_cell.length_a   1.000
_cell.length_b   1.000
_cell.length_c   1.000
_cell.angle_alpha   90.00
_cell.angle_beta   90.00
_cell.angle_gamma   90.00
#
_symmetry.space_group_name_H-M   'P 1'
#
loop_
_entity.id
_entity.type
_entity.pdbx_description
1 polymer ?
#
loop_
_entity_poly.entity_id
_entity_poly.type
_entity_poly.pdbx_seq_one_letter_code
_entity_poly.pdbx_strand_id
1 'polypeptide(L)'
;MTTARDRGLAAALADARDRPDGEERCAELERIAVRADATGDPRTAVSARFALVEAYLHLGERWRTVEAVRHLRATLARHPGLLDAHPDELTRLRRHQRQAVEALFGTPRVGLDQARALLDTLAEELGPDAGPVAELRCRLADHLGDEPTARRAYAGWTAGDPADPVGGCPGCAPARRAELLAGWGEPEAALTVLATADPAGCTDQPERSLATGLLPWLRTGAVEDAARAHVRAYRRHRRERTAFPLLAAHLRFCALGGYLHRGLELLTEQLPRLDHPADDLSAMEFAAAGALLCGLAAEAGLGGRRIHRPGHGPRPAAEVDVATLGAQLQALATALAGSFDARNGTGHQSGRIASWLAERPLAGPVSLAAESDFDDEPAVEAAEPGPPDPDEPAPLDPALLTAALDARGEAYTVEPDGTLVGRWGEATIQFRRLGRHGDVLHARVVAARRLPADRRAEAYAFCNVWNHDRLLPAAYVHEADDGTLVLAAGITTDLSCGVAPTQLTVLVAAAIRTGTAYADAVAALP
;
A
#
# COMPACT_ATOMS: atom_id res chain seq x y z
N MET A 1 -8.87 -2.96 39.48
CA MET A 1 -8.67 -2.14 38.27
C MET A 1 -7.42 -1.29 38.45
N THR A 2 -6.26 -1.82 38.07
CA THR A 2 -5.01 -1.05 38.04
C THR A 2 -5.09 -0.11 36.85
N THR A 3 -5.11 1.19 37.09
CA THR A 3 -5.12 2.18 35.99
C THR A 3 -3.89 1.97 35.10
N ALA A 4 -3.98 2.29 33.81
CA ALA A 4 -2.87 2.16 32.84
C ALA A 4 -1.56 2.86 33.27
N ARG A 5 -1.59 3.69 34.32
CA ARG A 5 -0.42 4.39 34.87
C ARG A 5 0.57 3.50 35.63
N ASP A 6 0.15 2.32 36.11
CA ASP A 6 0.97 1.42 36.96
C ASP A 6 1.60 0.23 36.22
N ARG A 7 1.37 0.07 34.90
CA ARG A 7 2.09 -0.95 34.12
C ARG A 7 3.46 -0.41 33.71
N GLY A 8 4.48 -1.27 33.72
CA GLY A 8 5.81 -0.94 33.20
C GLY A 8 5.75 -0.56 31.72
N LEU A 9 6.66 0.30 31.27
CA LEU A 9 6.67 0.85 29.90
C LEU A 9 6.71 -0.22 28.80
N ALA A 10 7.44 -1.32 29.04
CA ALA A 10 7.50 -2.43 28.10
C ALA A 10 6.13 -3.11 27.87
N ALA A 11 5.31 -3.26 28.91
CA ALA A 11 3.97 -3.83 28.78
C ALA A 11 3.03 -2.86 28.06
N ALA A 12 3.11 -1.56 28.36
CA ALA A 12 2.36 -0.53 27.64
C ALA A 12 2.73 -0.50 26.14
N LEU A 13 4.01 -0.68 25.80
CA LEU A 13 4.47 -0.78 24.42
C LEU A 13 3.91 -2.03 23.71
N ALA A 14 3.90 -3.19 24.37
CA ALA A 14 3.29 -4.39 23.80
C ALA A 14 1.80 -4.16 23.51
N ASP A 15 1.05 -3.63 24.49
CA ASP A 15 -0.37 -3.30 24.32
C ASP A 15 -0.59 -2.30 23.18
N ALA A 16 0.28 -1.30 23.03
CA ALA A 16 0.18 -0.29 21.96
C ALA A 16 0.47 -0.88 20.57
N ARG A 17 1.39 -1.85 20.47
CA ARG A 17 1.71 -2.54 19.21
C ARG A 17 0.53 -3.35 18.68
N ASP A 18 -0.28 -3.91 19.58
CA ASP A 18 -1.45 -4.72 19.22
C ASP A 18 -2.70 -3.89 18.85
N ARG A 19 -2.64 -2.56 19.00
CA ARG A 19 -3.74 -1.67 18.58
C ARG A 19 -3.79 -1.52 17.06
N PRO A 20 -4.98 -1.36 16.45
CA PRO A 20 -5.12 -0.98 15.05
C PRO A 20 -4.37 0.32 14.72
N ASP A 21 -3.87 0.43 13.50
CA ASP A 21 -3.28 1.67 13.01
C ASP A 21 -4.29 2.82 13.05
N GLY A 22 -3.88 3.95 13.62
CA GLY A 22 -4.71 5.13 13.76
C GLY A 22 -4.12 6.14 14.74
N GLU A 23 -4.76 7.31 14.83
CA GLU A 23 -4.24 8.43 15.64
C GLU A 23 -4.08 8.07 17.12
N GLU A 24 -4.96 7.22 17.67
CA GLU A 24 -4.85 6.76 19.05
C GLU A 24 -3.59 5.93 19.29
N ARG A 25 -3.26 5.02 18.36
CA ARG A 25 -2.02 4.22 18.42
C ARG A 25 -0.80 5.11 18.33
N CYS A 26 -0.78 6.06 17.39
CA CYS A 26 0.31 7.02 17.23
C CYS A 26 0.53 7.85 18.52
N ALA A 27 -0.55 8.40 19.08
CA ALA A 27 -0.49 9.20 20.31
C ALA A 27 -0.05 8.38 21.54
N GLU A 28 -0.43 7.11 21.64
CA GLU A 28 0.05 6.22 22.71
C GLU A 28 1.54 5.91 22.54
N LEU A 29 1.99 5.55 21.34
CA LEU A 29 3.41 5.26 21.05
C LEU A 29 4.30 6.48 21.33
N GLU A 30 3.85 7.68 20.97
CA GLU A 30 4.56 8.93 21.29
C GLU A 30 4.62 9.18 22.80
N ARG A 31 3.51 9.00 23.52
CA ARG A 31 3.48 9.10 24.99
C ARG A 31 4.43 8.11 25.66
N ILE A 32 4.49 6.88 25.18
CA ILE A 32 5.40 5.83 25.68
C ILE A 32 6.85 6.25 25.43
N ALA A 33 7.19 6.71 24.22
CA ALA A 33 8.54 7.15 23.88
C ALA A 33 9.01 8.31 24.76
N VAL A 34 8.17 9.34 24.94
CA VAL A 34 8.48 10.49 25.80
C VAL A 34 8.66 10.08 27.26
N ARG A 35 7.79 9.21 27.78
CA ARG A 35 7.91 8.71 29.16
C ARG A 35 9.17 7.87 29.33
N ALA A 36 9.52 7.03 28.35
CA ALA A 36 10.72 6.21 28.36
C ALA A 36 12.00 7.06 28.37
N ASP A 37 12.06 8.14 27.58
CA ASP A 37 13.17 9.09 27.65
C ASP A 37 13.27 9.74 29.04
N ALA A 38 12.14 10.18 29.61
CA ALA A 38 12.09 10.83 30.92
C ALA A 38 12.51 9.91 32.08
N THR A 39 12.27 8.61 31.97
CA THR A 39 12.62 7.62 33.00
C THR A 39 13.94 6.90 32.74
N GLY A 40 14.66 7.25 31.67
CA GLY A 40 15.96 6.63 31.34
C GLY A 40 15.87 5.20 30.80
N ASP A 41 14.83 4.88 30.03
CA ASP A 41 14.65 3.59 29.34
C ASP A 41 14.84 3.74 27.81
N PRO A 42 16.09 3.80 27.31
CA PRO A 42 16.36 4.08 25.90
C PRO A 42 15.93 2.96 24.96
N ARG A 43 15.87 1.69 25.41
CA ARG A 43 15.42 0.57 24.55
C ARG A 43 13.93 0.65 24.29
N THR A 44 13.12 0.93 25.30
CA THR A 44 11.68 1.14 25.10
C THR A 44 11.42 2.38 24.25
N ALA A 45 12.18 3.46 24.46
CA ALA A 45 12.08 4.68 23.67
C ALA A 45 12.36 4.45 22.17
N VAL A 46 13.41 3.69 21.84
CA VAL A 46 13.73 3.30 20.45
C VAL A 46 12.64 2.38 19.88
N SER A 47 12.23 1.38 20.65
CA SER A 47 11.23 0.39 20.23
C SER A 47 9.86 1.00 19.97
N ALA A 48 9.46 2.01 20.74
CA ALA A 48 8.23 2.78 20.54
C ALA A 48 8.30 3.65 19.28
N ARG A 49 9.45 4.27 19.01
CA ARG A 49 9.62 5.11 17.82
C ARG A 49 9.74 4.32 16.53
N PHE A 50 10.31 3.11 16.55
CA PHE A 50 10.23 2.20 15.41
C PHE A 50 8.77 1.89 15.05
N ALA A 51 7.96 1.49 16.04
CA ALA A 51 6.53 1.24 15.84
C ALA A 51 5.77 2.49 15.37
N LEU A 52 6.17 3.68 15.85
CA LEU A 52 5.57 4.94 15.44
C LEU A 52 5.87 5.28 13.97
N VAL A 53 7.12 5.10 13.53
CA VAL A 53 7.50 5.28 12.12
C VAL A 53 6.72 4.31 11.24
N GLU A 54 6.63 3.04 11.63
CA GLU A 54 5.85 2.03 10.90
C GLU A 54 4.38 2.45 10.80
N ALA A 55 3.74 2.89 11.89
CA ALA A 55 2.36 3.37 11.87
C ALA A 55 2.16 4.55 10.90
N TYR A 56 3.07 5.54 10.91
CA TYR A 56 3.00 6.67 9.97
C TYR A 56 3.12 6.24 8.51
N LEU A 57 3.94 5.23 8.21
CA LEU A 57 4.06 4.70 6.85
C LEU A 57 2.77 4.01 6.40
N HIS A 58 2.13 3.22 7.27
CA HIS A 58 0.85 2.56 6.96
C HIS A 58 -0.29 3.56 6.76
N LEU A 59 -0.32 4.64 7.54
CA LEU A 59 -1.30 5.71 7.40
C LEU A 59 -1.07 6.61 6.18
N GLY A 60 0.09 6.48 5.50
CA GLY A 60 0.49 7.35 4.39
C GLY A 60 1.04 8.71 4.84
N GLU A 61 1.21 8.93 6.15
CA GLU A 61 1.65 10.19 6.74
C GLU A 61 3.18 10.29 6.82
N ARG A 62 3.86 10.03 5.68
CA ARG A 62 5.33 9.93 5.60
C ARG A 62 6.05 11.13 6.20
N TRP A 63 5.46 12.33 6.10
CA TRP A 63 6.02 13.55 6.64
C TRP A 63 6.23 13.51 8.17
N ARG A 64 5.40 12.76 8.92
CA ARG A 64 5.55 12.59 10.38
C ARG A 64 6.74 11.70 10.77
N THR A 65 7.26 10.90 9.82
CA THR A 65 8.41 10.01 10.08
C THR A 65 9.69 10.80 10.36
N VAL A 66 9.82 12.01 9.82
CA VAL A 66 11.05 12.83 9.91
C VAL A 66 11.42 13.09 11.37
N GLU A 67 10.48 13.57 12.19
CA GLU A 67 10.77 13.89 13.58
C GLU A 67 10.96 12.63 14.43
N ALA A 68 10.19 11.56 14.17
CA ALA A 68 10.38 10.28 14.84
C ALA A 68 11.77 9.69 14.60
N VAL A 69 12.28 9.76 13.36
CA VAL A 69 13.65 9.34 13.01
C VAL A 69 14.70 10.25 13.62
N ARG A 70 14.50 11.57 13.63
CA ARG A 70 15.42 12.51 14.29
C ARG A 70 15.55 12.21 15.78
N HIS A 71 14.43 11.92 16.46
CA HIS A 71 14.46 11.51 17.86
C HIS A 71 15.13 10.15 18.07
N LEU A 72 14.90 9.17 17.19
CA LEU A 72 15.64 7.89 17.22
C LEU A 72 17.15 8.12 17.16
N ARG A 73 17.62 8.96 16.23
CA ARG A 73 19.04 9.31 16.09
C ARG A 73 19.58 10.04 17.31
N ALA A 74 18.82 10.99 17.85
CA ALA A 74 19.22 11.70 19.07
C ALA A 74 19.35 10.76 20.28
N THR A 75 18.46 9.77 20.43
CA THR A 75 18.57 8.76 21.48
C THR A 75 19.81 7.88 21.29
N LEU A 76 20.10 7.44 20.06
CA LEU A 76 21.29 6.64 19.77
C LEU A 76 22.60 7.41 19.93
N ALA A 77 22.61 8.71 19.62
CA ALA A 77 23.77 9.57 19.86
C ALA A 77 24.07 9.72 21.36
N ARG A 78 23.03 9.74 22.22
CA ARG A 78 23.18 9.76 23.69
C ARG A 78 23.55 8.39 24.29
N HIS A 79 23.23 7.32 23.58
CA HIS A 79 23.49 5.94 24.02
C HIS A 79 24.25 5.17 22.92
N PRO A 80 25.54 5.48 22.68
CA PRO A 80 26.35 4.74 21.72
C PRO A 80 26.37 3.24 22.08
N GLY A 81 26.28 2.39 21.07
CA GLY A 81 26.31 0.94 21.23
C GLY A 81 24.97 0.27 21.56
N LEU A 82 23.88 1.05 21.70
CA LEU A 82 22.54 0.53 22.04
C LEU A 82 22.01 -0.52 21.04
N LEU A 83 22.47 -0.47 19.78
CA LEU A 83 22.07 -1.37 18.71
C LEU A 83 23.19 -2.31 18.23
N ASP A 84 24.34 -2.36 18.91
CA ASP A 84 25.48 -3.17 18.45
C ASP A 84 25.14 -4.67 18.40
N ALA A 85 24.30 -5.15 19.32
CA ALA A 85 23.80 -6.52 19.35
C ALA A 85 22.55 -6.74 18.45
N HIS A 86 22.12 -5.72 17.69
CA HIS A 86 20.86 -5.72 16.92
C HIS A 86 21.07 -5.20 15.48
N PRO A 87 21.83 -5.94 14.64
CA PRO A 87 22.13 -5.52 13.27
C PRO A 87 20.88 -5.30 12.39
N ASP A 88 19.82 -6.06 12.64
CA ASP A 88 18.54 -5.89 11.93
C ASP A 88 17.84 -4.57 12.28
N GLU A 89 17.90 -4.15 13.55
CA GLU A 89 17.35 -2.85 13.99
C GLU A 89 18.18 -1.69 13.41
N LEU A 90 19.50 -1.83 13.31
CA LEU A 90 20.35 -0.84 12.67
C LEU A 90 20.03 -0.69 11.18
N THR A 91 19.82 -1.82 10.49
CA THR A 91 19.39 -1.83 9.08
C THR A 91 18.01 -1.19 8.92
N ARG A 92 17.07 -1.51 9.82
CA ARG A 92 15.73 -0.90 9.84
C ARG A 92 15.78 0.61 10.07
N LEU A 93 16.63 1.09 10.98
CA LEU A 93 16.83 2.52 11.22
C LEU A 93 17.32 3.24 9.97
N ARG A 94 18.30 2.68 9.28
CA ARG A 94 18.83 3.25 8.03
C ARG A 94 17.76 3.29 6.94
N ARG A 95 16.94 2.25 6.84
CA ARG A 95 15.77 2.23 5.94
C ARG A 95 14.74 3.31 6.29
N HIS A 96 14.42 3.48 7.57
CA HIS A 96 13.53 4.56 8.01
C HIS A 96 14.12 5.94 7.78
N GLN A 97 15.44 6.11 7.91
CA GLN A 97 16.10 7.35 7.56
C GLN A 97 15.99 7.68 6.08
N ARG A 98 16.22 6.69 5.19
CA ARG A 98 15.93 6.85 3.76
C ARG A 98 14.49 7.28 3.53
N GLN A 99 13.51 6.61 4.14
CA GLN A 99 12.09 6.95 4.01
C GLN A 99 11.75 8.35 4.52
N ALA A 100 12.40 8.80 5.61
CA ALA A 100 12.26 10.15 6.13
C ALA A 100 12.84 11.20 5.17
N VAL A 101 13.97 10.92 4.49
CA VAL A 101 14.49 11.78 3.42
C VAL A 101 13.51 11.80 2.24
N GLU A 102 12.94 10.65 1.84
CA GLU A 102 11.97 10.58 0.75
C GLU A 102 10.68 11.36 1.02
N ALA A 103 10.29 11.52 2.29
CA ALA A 103 9.13 12.33 2.67
C ALA A 103 9.25 13.80 2.21
N LEU A 104 10.48 14.30 2.06
CA LEU A 104 10.74 15.63 1.49
C LEU A 104 10.14 15.79 0.10
N PHE A 105 10.15 14.75 -0.74
CA PHE A 105 9.69 14.86 -2.11
C PHE A 105 8.17 15.03 -2.17
N GLY A 106 7.45 14.35 -1.28
CA GLY A 106 5.99 14.35 -1.29
C GLY A 106 5.34 15.63 -0.74
N THR A 107 6.03 16.42 0.09
CA THR A 107 5.40 17.57 0.77
C THR A 107 6.34 18.77 0.99
N PRO A 108 5.85 20.01 0.92
CA PRO A 108 6.60 21.19 1.36
C PRO A 108 6.68 21.33 2.88
N ARG A 109 5.98 20.50 3.67
CA ARG A 109 6.00 20.54 5.15
C ARG A 109 7.35 20.14 5.75
N VAL A 110 8.11 19.29 5.04
CA VAL A 110 9.43 18.84 5.50
C VAL A 110 10.49 19.86 5.10
N GLY A 111 11.29 20.30 6.07
CA GLY A 111 12.36 21.26 5.84
C GLY A 111 13.51 20.66 5.03
N LEU A 112 14.03 21.42 4.06
CA LEU A 112 15.14 20.99 3.20
C LEU A 112 16.40 20.67 4.00
N ASP A 113 16.76 21.51 4.97
CA ASP A 113 17.95 21.31 5.80
C ASP A 113 17.83 20.08 6.69
N GLN A 114 16.61 19.75 7.17
CA GLN A 114 16.37 18.54 7.94
C GLN A 114 16.59 17.29 7.11
N ALA A 115 16.08 17.27 5.87
CA ALA A 115 16.27 16.14 4.97
C ALA A 115 17.73 15.99 4.52
N ARG A 116 18.45 17.11 4.28
CA ARG A 116 19.89 17.10 3.99
C ARG A 116 20.68 16.51 5.15
N ALA A 117 20.43 16.95 6.38
CA ALA A 117 21.11 16.40 7.56
C ALA A 117 20.88 14.89 7.71
N LEU A 118 19.65 14.41 7.49
CA LEU A 118 19.35 12.97 7.50
C LEU A 118 20.05 12.22 6.35
N LEU A 119 20.17 12.82 5.16
CA LEU A 119 20.91 12.23 4.04
C LEU A 119 22.42 12.17 4.33
N ASP A 120 22.98 13.22 4.92
CA ASP A 120 24.40 13.30 5.25
C ASP A 120 24.78 12.26 6.32
N THR A 121 23.99 12.15 7.39
CA THR A 121 24.16 11.06 8.37
C THR A 121 24.05 9.68 7.74
N LEU A 122 23.19 9.50 6.72
CA LEU A 122 23.08 8.20 6.04
C LEU A 122 24.33 7.92 5.20
N ALA A 123 24.88 8.95 4.55
CA ALA A 123 26.10 8.88 3.77
C ALA A 123 27.35 8.62 4.63
N GLU A 124 27.40 9.17 5.85
CA GLU A 124 28.45 8.86 6.82
C GLU A 124 28.43 7.38 7.23
N GLU A 125 27.25 6.77 7.35
CA GLU A 125 27.10 5.40 7.81
C GLU A 125 27.25 4.33 6.72
N LEU A 126 26.79 4.62 5.50
CA LEU A 126 26.82 3.68 4.37
C LEU A 126 28.02 3.92 3.44
N GLY A 127 28.62 5.11 3.52
CA GLY A 127 29.59 5.61 2.56
C GLY A 127 28.94 6.52 1.51
N PRO A 128 29.68 7.50 0.98
CA PRO A 128 29.14 8.49 0.05
C PRO A 128 28.73 7.89 -1.31
N ASP A 129 29.31 6.76 -1.70
CA ASP A 129 29.06 6.11 -2.99
C ASP A 129 28.03 4.97 -2.88
N ALA A 130 27.42 4.75 -1.72
CA ALA A 130 26.41 3.72 -1.54
C ALA A 130 25.18 3.98 -2.44
N GLY A 131 24.63 2.93 -3.04
CA GLY A 131 23.50 3.00 -3.96
C GLY A 131 22.30 3.79 -3.44
N PRO A 132 21.82 3.55 -2.20
CA PRO A 132 20.71 4.30 -1.61
C PRO A 132 21.02 5.80 -1.43
N VAL A 133 22.26 6.15 -1.11
CA VAL A 133 22.71 7.55 -0.95
C VAL A 133 22.76 8.24 -2.31
N ALA A 134 23.31 7.56 -3.32
CA ALA A 134 23.33 8.06 -4.70
C ALA A 134 21.92 8.28 -5.25
N GLU A 135 20.97 7.36 -4.99
CA GLU A 135 19.55 7.53 -5.36
C GLU A 135 18.96 8.79 -4.74
N LEU A 136 19.11 8.97 -3.42
CA LEU A 136 18.56 10.13 -2.70
C LEU A 136 19.19 11.45 -3.16
N ARG A 137 20.51 11.47 -3.40
CA ARG A 137 21.20 12.65 -3.93
C ARG A 137 20.73 13.00 -5.34
N CYS A 138 20.54 11.99 -6.18
CA CYS A 138 20.02 12.16 -7.54
C CYS A 138 18.63 12.81 -7.51
N ARG A 139 17.70 12.21 -6.76
CA ARG A 139 16.32 12.71 -6.65
C ARG A 139 16.24 14.07 -5.95
N LEU A 140 17.12 14.34 -4.97
CA LEU A 140 17.19 15.65 -4.32
C LEU A 140 17.67 16.75 -5.28
N ALA A 141 18.73 16.49 -6.05
CA ALA A 141 19.23 17.44 -7.03
C ALA A 141 18.18 17.71 -8.12
N ASP A 142 17.51 16.66 -8.62
CA ASP A 142 16.41 16.80 -9.58
C ASP A 142 15.26 17.63 -9.00
N HIS A 143 14.81 17.33 -7.78
CA HIS A 143 13.74 18.06 -7.09
C HIS A 143 14.03 19.56 -6.91
N LEU A 144 15.30 19.93 -6.82
CA LEU A 144 15.77 21.31 -6.69
C LEU A 144 16.03 22.01 -8.04
N GLY A 145 16.06 21.25 -9.14
CA GLY A 145 16.39 21.74 -10.48
C GLY A 145 17.87 21.78 -10.82
N ASP A 146 18.72 21.09 -10.05
CA ASP A 146 20.15 20.93 -10.35
C ASP A 146 20.38 19.63 -11.15
N GLU A 147 19.93 19.63 -12.40
CA GLU A 147 20.06 18.50 -13.32
C GLU A 147 21.52 18.01 -13.47
N PRO A 148 22.56 18.87 -13.61
CA PRO A 148 23.94 18.41 -13.69
C PRO A 148 24.38 17.57 -12.50
N THR A 149 24.01 17.97 -11.27
CA THR A 149 24.29 17.18 -10.07
C THR A 149 23.45 15.90 -10.02
N ALA A 150 22.18 15.97 -10.42
CA ALA A 150 21.29 14.82 -10.48
C ALA A 150 21.84 13.72 -11.40
N ARG A 151 22.33 14.08 -12.59
CA ARG A 151 22.92 13.16 -13.57
C ARG A 151 24.20 12.49 -13.09
N ARG A 152 25.08 13.21 -12.38
CA ARG A 152 26.28 12.61 -11.77
C ARG A 152 25.90 11.57 -10.71
N ALA A 153 24.94 11.91 -9.85
CA ALA A 153 24.44 10.98 -8.84
C ALA A 153 23.67 9.79 -9.44
N TYR A 154 22.96 10.00 -10.56
CA TYR A 154 22.29 8.94 -11.32
C TYR A 154 23.29 7.87 -11.79
N ALA A 155 24.45 8.26 -12.31
CA ALA A 155 25.50 7.32 -12.72
C ALA A 155 25.97 6.44 -11.55
N GLY A 156 26.19 7.04 -10.37
CA GLY A 156 26.52 6.31 -9.15
C GLY A 156 25.39 5.37 -8.71
N TRP A 157 24.14 5.81 -8.78
CA TRP A 157 22.99 4.98 -8.46
C TRP A 157 22.86 3.79 -9.42
N THR A 158 23.09 3.96 -10.72
CA THR A 158 23.05 2.87 -11.69
C THR A 158 24.16 1.84 -11.51
N ALA A 159 25.32 2.25 -11.00
CA ALA A 159 26.44 1.36 -10.73
C ALA A 159 26.37 0.68 -9.35
N GLY A 160 25.49 1.15 -8.46
CA GLY A 160 25.34 0.61 -7.11
C GLY A 160 24.63 -0.73 -7.04
N ASP A 161 24.78 -1.42 -5.90
CA ASP A 161 24.15 -2.72 -5.64
C ASP A 161 22.61 -2.59 -5.55
N PRO A 162 21.84 -3.24 -6.44
CA PRO A 162 20.39 -3.23 -6.38
C PRO A 162 19.82 -4.01 -5.19
N ALA A 163 20.61 -4.89 -4.56
CA ALA A 163 20.22 -5.72 -3.42
C ALA A 163 20.54 -5.08 -2.05
N ASP A 164 21.00 -3.82 -2.02
CA ASP A 164 21.31 -3.11 -0.77
C ASP A 164 20.08 -3.13 0.17
N PRO A 165 20.22 -3.62 1.42
CA PRO A 165 19.10 -3.77 2.35
C PRO A 165 18.50 -2.44 2.84
N VAL A 166 19.18 -1.32 2.61
CA VAL A 166 18.68 0.04 2.86
C VAL A 166 18.05 0.63 1.59
N GLY A 167 18.28 0.04 0.43
CA GLY A 167 17.72 0.44 -0.86
C GLY A 167 16.19 0.47 -0.90
N GLY A 168 15.67 1.19 -1.90
CA GLY A 168 14.25 1.13 -2.23
C GLY A 168 13.88 -0.21 -2.87
N CYS A 169 12.60 -0.40 -3.19
CA CYS A 169 12.18 -1.58 -3.94
C CYS A 169 12.98 -1.71 -5.25
N PRO A 170 13.68 -2.84 -5.48
CA PRO A 170 14.50 -3.06 -6.67
C PRO A 170 13.66 -3.18 -7.93
N GLY A 171 12.51 -3.87 -7.87
CA GLY A 171 11.57 -3.97 -9.00
C GLY A 171 11.02 -2.60 -9.43
N CYS A 172 10.88 -1.64 -8.51
CA CYS A 172 10.46 -0.27 -8.85
C CYS A 172 11.62 0.67 -9.22
N ALA A 173 12.88 0.26 -9.07
CA ALA A 173 14.03 1.14 -9.35
C ALA A 173 14.13 1.53 -10.84
N PRO A 174 13.91 0.63 -11.82
CA PRO A 174 13.88 0.99 -13.24
C PRO A 174 12.84 2.07 -13.56
N ALA A 175 11.63 1.97 -12.99
CA ALA A 175 10.60 2.99 -13.17
C ALA A 175 11.04 4.36 -12.62
N ARG A 176 11.60 4.41 -11.40
CA ARG A 176 12.10 5.68 -10.82
C ARG A 176 13.26 6.29 -11.63
N ARG A 177 14.11 5.46 -12.23
CA ARG A 177 15.20 5.89 -13.12
C ARG A 177 14.65 6.45 -14.43
N ALA A 178 13.70 5.74 -15.04
CA ALA A 178 13.05 6.15 -16.27
C ALA A 178 12.24 7.44 -16.12
N GLU A 179 11.60 7.68 -14.96
CA GLU A 179 10.93 8.94 -14.63
C GLU A 179 11.88 10.14 -14.75
N LEU A 180 13.12 10.02 -14.22
CA LEU A 180 14.14 11.08 -14.32
C LEU A 180 14.59 11.31 -15.77
N LEU A 181 14.94 10.23 -16.49
CA LEU A 181 15.37 10.33 -17.89
C LEU A 181 14.29 10.95 -18.78
N ALA A 182 13.03 10.55 -18.60
CA ALA A 182 11.89 11.14 -19.31
C ALA A 182 11.69 12.63 -18.95
N GLY A 183 11.94 12.99 -17.69
CA GLY A 183 11.94 14.37 -17.19
C GLY A 183 13.03 15.24 -17.81
N TRP A 184 14.22 14.67 -18.04
CA TRP A 184 15.34 15.35 -18.70
C TRP A 184 15.29 15.31 -20.23
N GLY A 185 14.19 14.83 -20.81
CA GLY A 185 13.98 14.83 -22.26
C GLY A 185 14.64 13.67 -23.00
N GLU A 186 14.91 12.54 -22.34
CA GLU A 186 15.50 11.33 -22.94
C GLU A 186 14.50 10.15 -22.95
N PRO A 187 13.45 10.21 -23.78
CA PRO A 187 12.40 9.19 -23.78
C PRO A 187 12.90 7.81 -24.23
N GLU A 188 13.84 7.72 -25.17
CA GLU A 188 14.42 6.44 -25.61
C GLU A 188 15.23 5.76 -24.51
N ALA A 189 16.03 6.53 -23.77
CA ALA A 189 16.79 6.03 -22.63
C ALA A 189 15.85 5.55 -21.51
N ALA A 190 14.78 6.30 -21.24
CA ALA A 190 13.75 5.90 -20.28
C ALA A 190 13.13 4.54 -20.67
N LEU A 191 12.76 4.35 -21.94
CA LEU A 191 12.20 3.08 -22.44
C LEU A 191 13.20 1.92 -22.35
N THR A 192 14.48 2.18 -22.64
CA THR A 192 15.54 1.17 -22.50
C THR A 192 15.68 0.71 -21.05
N VAL A 193 15.63 1.64 -20.09
CA VAL A 193 15.66 1.29 -18.65
C VAL A 193 14.40 0.52 -18.23
N LEU A 194 13.22 0.89 -18.72
CA LEU A 194 11.99 0.16 -18.40
C LEU A 194 12.01 -1.28 -18.92
N ALA A 195 12.67 -1.54 -20.05
CA ALA A 195 12.84 -2.88 -20.59
C ALA A 195 13.68 -3.80 -19.70
N THR A 196 14.47 -3.26 -18.76
CA THR A 196 15.21 -4.05 -17.76
C THR A 196 14.44 -4.27 -16.47
N ALA A 197 13.17 -3.85 -16.40
CA ALA A 197 12.34 -4.06 -15.22
C ALA A 197 12.02 -5.55 -15.06
N ASP A 198 12.49 -6.13 -13.97
CA ASP A 198 12.06 -7.45 -13.51
C ASP A 198 10.82 -7.27 -12.62
N PRO A 199 9.63 -7.78 -13.03
CA PRO A 199 8.44 -7.71 -12.21
C PRO A 199 8.49 -8.67 -11.01
N ALA A 200 9.43 -9.62 -10.95
CA ALA A 200 9.48 -10.65 -9.92
C ALA A 200 9.51 -10.04 -8.50
N GLY A 201 8.55 -10.45 -7.67
CA GLY A 201 8.46 -10.09 -6.25
C GLY A 201 8.03 -8.64 -5.96
N CYS A 202 7.67 -7.83 -6.97
CA CYS A 202 7.16 -6.47 -6.75
C CYS A 202 5.68 -6.36 -7.14
N THR A 203 4.82 -6.11 -6.16
CA THR A 203 3.38 -5.97 -6.41
C THR A 203 3.05 -4.79 -7.32
N ASP A 204 3.84 -3.72 -7.35
CA ASP A 204 3.55 -2.53 -8.18
C ASP A 204 3.88 -2.75 -9.68
N GLN A 205 4.58 -3.84 -10.01
CA GLN A 205 4.98 -4.16 -11.37
C GLN A 205 4.04 -5.19 -12.00
N PRO A 206 3.81 -5.13 -13.33
CA PRO A 206 4.41 -4.20 -14.30
C PRO A 206 3.70 -2.84 -14.42
N GLU A 207 2.57 -2.63 -13.74
CA GLU A 207 1.72 -1.46 -13.99
C GLU A 207 2.41 -0.12 -13.74
N ARG A 208 3.32 -0.05 -12.77
CA ARG A 208 4.16 1.13 -12.54
C ARG A 208 5.05 1.44 -13.74
N SER A 209 5.75 0.44 -14.28
CA SER A 209 6.61 0.62 -15.47
C SER A 209 5.80 1.01 -16.69
N LEU A 210 4.62 0.41 -16.88
CA LEU A 210 3.69 0.77 -17.95
C LEU A 210 3.22 2.24 -17.82
N ALA A 211 2.87 2.70 -16.62
CA ALA A 211 2.49 4.10 -16.39
C ALA A 211 3.66 5.08 -16.63
N THR A 212 4.87 4.73 -16.20
CA THR A 212 6.08 5.54 -16.45
C THR A 212 6.39 5.64 -17.96
N GLY A 213 6.15 4.57 -18.72
CA GLY A 213 6.43 4.52 -20.15
C GLY A 213 5.45 5.29 -21.05
N LEU A 214 4.27 5.68 -20.55
CA LEU A 214 3.21 6.30 -21.37
C LEU A 214 3.68 7.51 -22.17
N LEU A 215 4.33 8.48 -21.51
CA LEU A 215 4.82 9.69 -22.17
C LEU A 215 6.05 9.44 -23.04
N PRO A 216 7.05 8.64 -22.61
CA PRO A 216 8.12 8.19 -23.48
C PRO A 216 7.65 7.57 -24.79
N TRP A 217 6.73 6.58 -24.75
CA TRP A 217 6.18 5.97 -25.97
C TRP A 217 5.45 6.96 -26.87
N LEU A 218 4.66 7.89 -26.30
CA LEU A 218 4.03 8.95 -27.11
C LEU A 218 5.06 9.84 -27.81
N ARG A 219 6.14 10.22 -27.12
CA ARG A 219 7.19 11.11 -27.67
C ARG A 219 8.03 10.43 -28.75
N THR A 220 8.23 9.12 -28.67
CA THR A 220 8.94 8.33 -29.69
C THR A 220 8.04 7.86 -30.83
N GLY A 221 6.74 8.15 -30.78
CA GLY A 221 5.76 7.78 -31.80
C GLY A 221 5.20 6.37 -31.69
N ALA A 222 5.53 5.62 -30.63
CA ALA A 222 4.99 4.30 -30.32
C ALA A 222 3.60 4.40 -29.67
N VAL A 223 2.65 5.01 -30.37
CA VAL A 223 1.32 5.38 -29.82
C VAL A 223 0.52 4.14 -29.43
N GLU A 224 0.61 3.05 -30.18
CA GLU A 224 -0.06 1.78 -29.90
C GLU A 224 0.43 1.15 -28.60
N ASP A 225 1.74 1.21 -28.33
CA ASP A 225 2.33 0.69 -27.10
C ASP A 225 1.86 1.50 -25.90
N ALA A 226 1.86 2.83 -26.03
CA ALA A 226 1.33 3.74 -25.01
C ALA A 226 -0.16 3.48 -24.72
N ALA A 227 -0.97 3.26 -25.77
CA ALA A 227 -2.39 2.96 -25.64
C ALA A 227 -2.65 1.64 -24.90
N ARG A 228 -1.92 0.57 -25.26
CA ARG A 228 -2.04 -0.73 -24.56
C ARG A 228 -1.59 -0.63 -23.11
N ALA A 229 -0.46 0.03 -22.86
CA ALA A 229 0.04 0.28 -21.51
C ALA A 229 -0.96 1.07 -20.65
N HIS A 230 -1.60 2.10 -21.24
CA HIS A 230 -2.61 2.91 -20.55
C HIS A 230 -3.78 2.05 -20.08
N VAL A 231 -4.37 1.24 -20.97
CA VAL A 231 -5.54 0.42 -20.64
C VAL A 231 -5.21 -0.60 -19.56
N ARG A 232 -4.10 -1.34 -19.73
CA ARG A 232 -3.65 -2.35 -18.76
C ARG A 232 -3.36 -1.76 -17.38
N ALA A 233 -2.53 -0.72 -17.31
CA ALA A 233 -2.14 -0.14 -16.04
C ALA A 233 -3.30 0.61 -15.36
N TYR A 234 -4.12 1.33 -16.11
CA TYR A 234 -5.22 2.10 -15.52
C TYR A 234 -6.29 1.21 -14.88
N ARG A 235 -6.56 0.02 -15.45
CA ARG A 235 -7.52 -0.95 -14.90
C ARG A 235 -7.23 -1.25 -13.43
N ARG A 236 -5.96 -1.33 -13.04
CA ARG A 236 -5.52 -1.50 -11.65
C ARG A 236 -5.50 -0.17 -10.90
N HIS A 237 -4.83 0.85 -11.45
CA HIS A 237 -4.59 2.13 -10.78
C HIS A 237 -5.88 2.88 -10.39
N ARG A 238 -6.97 2.68 -11.15
CA ARG A 238 -8.27 3.30 -10.87
C ARG A 238 -8.87 2.86 -9.52
N ARG A 239 -8.52 1.68 -9.01
CA ARG A 239 -9.04 1.11 -7.74
C ARG A 239 -8.04 1.21 -6.59
N GLU A 240 -6.76 1.20 -6.91
CA GLU A 240 -5.69 1.14 -5.91
C GLU A 240 -5.36 2.51 -5.33
N ARG A 241 -5.53 2.67 -4.01
CA ARG A 241 -5.31 3.96 -3.32
C ARG A 241 -3.87 4.47 -3.49
N THR A 242 -2.89 3.58 -3.39
CA THR A 242 -1.44 3.84 -3.52
C THR A 242 -1.04 4.26 -4.93
N ALA A 243 -1.87 3.99 -5.95
CA ALA A 243 -1.61 4.37 -7.34
C ALA A 243 -1.96 5.82 -7.69
N PHE A 244 -2.44 6.63 -6.74
CA PHE A 244 -2.78 8.04 -6.99
C PHE A 244 -1.66 8.84 -7.67
N PRO A 245 -0.36 8.71 -7.28
CA PRO A 245 0.74 9.41 -7.93
C PRO A 245 0.89 9.07 -9.43
N LEU A 246 0.42 7.90 -9.86
CA LEU A 246 0.54 7.43 -11.25
C LEU A 246 -0.56 7.98 -12.16
N LEU A 247 -1.65 8.52 -11.59
CA LEU A 247 -2.80 9.01 -12.36
C LEU A 247 -2.49 10.25 -13.19
N ALA A 248 -1.53 11.08 -12.76
CA ALA A 248 -1.08 12.23 -13.53
C ALA A 248 -0.51 11.83 -14.90
N ALA A 249 0.20 10.69 -14.97
CA ALA A 249 0.73 10.16 -16.23
C ALA A 249 -0.39 9.73 -17.17
N HIS A 250 -1.44 9.08 -16.66
CA HIS A 250 -2.62 8.71 -17.46
C HIS A 250 -3.37 9.93 -17.99
N LEU A 251 -3.57 10.96 -17.18
CA LEU A 251 -4.21 12.21 -17.61
C LEU A 251 -3.39 12.94 -18.67
N ARG A 252 -2.06 13.04 -18.50
CA ARG A 252 -1.16 13.62 -19.50
C ARG A 252 -1.13 12.80 -20.78
N PHE A 253 -1.11 11.46 -20.69
CA PHE A 253 -1.26 10.60 -21.86
C PHE A 253 -2.55 10.90 -22.62
N CYS A 254 -3.69 11.01 -21.93
CA CYS A 254 -4.96 11.32 -22.59
C CYS A 254 -4.95 12.72 -23.22
N ALA A 255 -4.37 13.70 -22.54
CA ALA A 255 -4.25 15.07 -23.04
C ALA A 255 -3.37 15.15 -24.30
N LEU A 256 -2.17 14.55 -24.25
CA LEU A 256 -1.15 14.65 -25.30
C LEU A 256 -1.37 13.68 -26.45
N GLY A 257 -2.06 12.56 -26.22
CA GLY A 257 -2.47 11.60 -27.26
C GLY A 257 -3.83 11.90 -27.89
N GLY A 258 -4.49 13.00 -27.52
CA GLY A 258 -5.77 13.42 -28.11
C GLY A 258 -7.01 12.65 -27.60
N TYR A 259 -6.89 11.85 -26.55
CA TYR A 259 -7.99 11.09 -25.92
C TYR A 259 -8.81 11.95 -24.95
N LEU A 260 -9.26 13.14 -25.38
CA LEU A 260 -9.84 14.16 -24.49
C LEU A 260 -11.10 13.67 -23.76
N HIS A 261 -12.00 12.95 -24.45
CA HIS A 261 -13.21 12.40 -23.81
C HIS A 261 -12.88 11.38 -22.72
N ARG A 262 -11.98 10.43 -23.02
CA ARG A 262 -11.50 9.42 -22.07
C ARG A 262 -10.78 10.06 -20.89
N GLY A 263 -9.93 11.05 -21.16
CA GLY A 263 -9.27 11.83 -20.11
C GLY A 263 -10.27 12.48 -19.17
N LEU A 264 -11.35 13.08 -19.68
CA LEU A 264 -12.37 13.72 -18.85
C LEU A 264 -13.19 12.71 -18.01
N GLU A 265 -13.41 11.49 -18.52
CA GLU A 265 -14.01 10.40 -17.74
C GLU A 265 -13.10 9.99 -16.59
N LEU A 266 -11.82 9.76 -16.88
CA LEU A 266 -10.76 9.50 -15.90
C LEU A 266 -10.69 10.59 -14.83
N LEU A 267 -10.64 11.85 -15.26
CA LEU A 267 -10.59 12.99 -14.36
C LEU A 267 -11.82 13.01 -13.45
N THR A 268 -13.02 12.79 -14.01
CA THR A 268 -14.27 12.75 -13.24
C THR A 268 -14.28 11.60 -12.23
N GLU A 269 -13.84 10.40 -12.63
CA GLU A 269 -13.77 9.21 -11.76
C GLU A 269 -12.81 9.44 -10.58
N GLN A 270 -11.67 10.07 -10.85
CA GLN A 270 -10.57 10.19 -9.88
C GLN A 270 -10.58 11.51 -9.08
N LEU A 271 -11.36 12.51 -9.49
CA LEU A 271 -11.48 13.81 -8.80
C LEU A 271 -11.76 13.70 -7.28
N PRO A 272 -12.61 12.78 -6.78
CA PRO A 272 -12.85 12.66 -5.34
C PRO A 272 -11.61 12.28 -4.52
N ARG A 273 -10.59 11.66 -5.15
CA ARG A 273 -9.34 11.30 -4.49
C ARG A 273 -8.42 12.50 -4.25
N LEU A 274 -8.59 13.58 -5.03
CA LEU A 274 -7.83 14.83 -4.83
C LEU A 274 -8.20 15.53 -3.52
N ASP A 275 -9.37 15.23 -2.96
CA ASP A 275 -9.79 15.72 -1.65
C ASP A 275 -9.12 14.97 -0.47
N HIS A 276 -8.52 13.80 -0.74
CA HIS A 276 -7.77 13.01 0.24
C HIS A 276 -6.46 12.51 -0.38
N PRO A 277 -5.59 13.42 -0.86
CA PRO A 277 -4.40 13.03 -1.60
C PRO A 277 -3.42 12.32 -0.67
N ALA A 278 -2.63 11.41 -1.24
CA ALA A 278 -1.57 10.71 -0.49
C ALA A 278 -0.48 11.69 -0.02
N ASP A 279 -0.12 12.65 -0.88
CA ASP A 279 0.86 13.70 -0.62
C ASP A 279 0.63 14.91 -1.54
N ASP A 280 1.29 16.03 -1.22
CA ASP A 280 1.10 17.32 -1.89
C ASP A 280 1.70 17.34 -3.30
N LEU A 281 2.79 16.61 -3.54
CA LEU A 281 3.42 16.46 -4.87
C LEU A 281 2.45 15.78 -5.84
N SER A 282 1.87 14.67 -5.42
CA SER A 282 0.90 13.90 -6.22
C SER A 282 -0.36 14.70 -6.49
N ALA A 283 -0.84 15.48 -5.51
CA ALA A 283 -1.96 16.41 -5.69
C ALA A 283 -1.63 17.50 -6.73
N MET A 284 -0.43 18.07 -6.65
CA MET A 284 0.07 19.08 -7.59
C MET A 284 0.15 18.53 -9.01
N GLU A 285 0.75 17.34 -9.19
CA GLU A 285 0.93 16.71 -10.50
C GLU A 285 -0.41 16.27 -11.11
N PHE A 286 -1.32 15.70 -10.32
CA PHE A 286 -2.68 15.37 -10.75
C PHE A 286 -3.45 16.62 -11.18
N ALA A 287 -3.38 17.69 -10.39
CA ALA A 287 -4.05 18.95 -10.71
C ALA A 287 -3.46 19.62 -11.96
N ALA A 288 -2.14 19.61 -12.14
CA ALA A 288 -1.50 20.13 -13.34
C ALA A 288 -1.90 19.34 -14.60
N ALA A 289 -1.88 18.00 -14.52
CA ALA A 289 -2.30 17.13 -15.62
C ALA A 289 -3.79 17.32 -15.97
N GLY A 290 -4.65 17.43 -14.96
CA GLY A 290 -6.08 17.69 -15.15
C GLY A 290 -6.36 19.08 -15.73
N ALA A 291 -5.61 20.09 -15.31
CA ALA A 291 -5.69 21.45 -15.86
C ALA A 291 -5.28 21.49 -17.34
N LEU A 292 -4.16 20.84 -17.71
CA LEU A 292 -3.74 20.68 -19.11
C LEU A 292 -4.84 20.02 -19.95
N LEU A 293 -5.37 18.88 -19.48
CA LEU A 293 -6.46 18.17 -20.15
C LEU A 293 -7.70 19.06 -20.34
N CYS A 294 -8.11 19.78 -19.30
CA CYS A 294 -9.27 20.68 -19.34
C CYS A 294 -9.05 21.85 -20.30
N GLY A 295 -7.83 22.41 -20.35
CA GLY A 295 -7.46 23.45 -21.29
C GLY A 295 -7.58 22.99 -22.74
N LEU A 296 -6.97 21.85 -23.08
CA LEU A 296 -7.06 21.26 -24.42
C LEU A 296 -8.49 20.84 -24.78
N ALA A 297 -9.26 20.32 -23.82
CA ALA A 297 -10.67 20.02 -24.00
C ALA A 297 -11.50 21.29 -24.27
N ALA A 298 -11.21 22.41 -23.60
CA ALA A 298 -11.86 23.69 -23.85
C ALA A 298 -11.55 24.23 -25.25
N GLU A 299 -10.30 24.16 -25.69
CA GLU A 299 -9.88 24.50 -27.06
C GLU A 299 -10.60 23.63 -28.11
N ALA A 300 -10.83 22.36 -27.79
CA ALA A 300 -11.61 21.43 -28.61
C ALA A 300 -13.15 21.60 -28.52
N GLY A 301 -13.63 22.66 -27.86
CA GLY A 301 -15.07 22.97 -27.74
C GLY A 301 -15.82 22.20 -26.66
N LEU A 302 -15.13 21.43 -25.80
CA LEU A 302 -15.72 20.69 -24.68
C LEU A 302 -15.75 21.51 -23.37
N GLY A 303 -15.36 22.78 -23.40
CA GLY A 303 -15.23 23.62 -22.21
C GLY A 303 -16.51 23.76 -21.39
N GLY A 304 -17.68 23.72 -22.04
CA GLY A 304 -18.98 23.79 -21.40
C GLY A 304 -19.52 22.46 -20.84
N ARG A 305 -18.84 21.33 -21.09
CA ARG A 305 -19.24 20.02 -20.55
C ARG A 305 -19.24 20.07 -19.03
N ARG A 306 -20.28 19.52 -18.40
CA ARG A 306 -20.42 19.52 -16.94
C ARG A 306 -19.80 18.27 -16.34
N ILE A 307 -19.07 18.46 -15.24
CA ILE A 307 -18.46 17.44 -14.41
C ILE A 307 -19.01 17.60 -13.00
N HIS A 308 -19.49 16.48 -12.44
CA HIS A 308 -19.87 16.44 -11.04
C HIS A 308 -18.63 16.47 -10.16
N ARG A 309 -18.51 17.51 -9.34
CA ARG A 309 -17.50 17.57 -8.29
C ARG A 309 -18.17 17.36 -6.93
N PRO A 310 -17.87 16.26 -6.22
CA PRO A 310 -18.37 16.04 -4.87
C PRO A 310 -17.96 17.15 -3.91
N GLY A 311 -18.76 17.35 -2.87
CA GLY A 311 -18.41 18.26 -1.79
C GLY A 311 -17.29 17.68 -0.92
N HIS A 312 -16.48 18.55 -0.31
CA HIS A 312 -15.44 18.14 0.63
C HIS A 312 -15.23 19.22 1.70
N GLY A 313 -15.30 18.82 2.97
CA GLY A 313 -15.25 19.75 4.09
C GLY A 313 -16.28 20.88 3.93
N PRO A 314 -15.88 22.16 3.97
CA PRO A 314 -16.80 23.29 3.80
C PRO A 314 -17.19 23.56 2.33
N ARG A 315 -16.55 22.89 1.36
CA ARG A 315 -16.81 23.09 -0.07
C ARG A 315 -18.04 22.28 -0.49
N PRO A 316 -19.14 22.90 -0.97
CA PRO A 316 -20.32 22.16 -1.40
C PRO A 316 -20.06 21.36 -2.68
N ALA A 317 -20.87 20.32 -2.90
CA ALA A 317 -20.92 19.63 -4.18
C ALA A 317 -21.43 20.59 -5.26
N ALA A 318 -20.87 20.49 -6.47
CA ALA A 318 -21.25 21.36 -7.57
C ALA A 318 -21.05 20.65 -8.90
N GLU A 319 -21.96 20.92 -9.84
CA GLU A 319 -21.67 20.76 -11.26
C GLU A 319 -20.74 21.91 -11.67
N VAL A 320 -19.59 21.58 -12.25
CA VAL A 320 -18.64 22.56 -12.77
C VAL A 320 -18.39 22.27 -14.24
N ASP A 321 -18.31 23.31 -15.06
CA ASP A 321 -17.90 23.14 -16.45
C ASP A 321 -16.39 22.88 -16.53
N VAL A 322 -15.96 22.18 -17.59
CA VAL A 322 -14.57 21.76 -17.81
C VAL A 322 -13.61 22.96 -17.78
N ALA A 323 -13.98 24.10 -18.37
CA ALA A 323 -13.13 25.30 -18.35
C ALA A 323 -12.91 25.83 -16.92
N THR A 324 -13.98 25.92 -16.13
CA THR A 324 -13.93 26.35 -14.73
C THR A 324 -13.15 25.36 -13.86
N LEU A 325 -13.35 24.04 -14.06
CA LEU A 325 -12.58 23.01 -13.35
C LEU A 325 -11.09 23.12 -13.69
N GLY A 326 -10.75 23.31 -14.98
CA GLY A 326 -9.37 23.50 -15.43
C GLY A 326 -8.67 24.68 -14.73
N ALA A 327 -9.34 25.83 -14.63
CA ALA A 327 -8.81 27.00 -13.94
C ALA A 327 -8.58 26.74 -12.43
N GLN A 328 -9.48 26.00 -11.78
CA GLN A 328 -9.34 25.64 -10.36
C GLN A 328 -8.18 24.67 -10.12
N LEU A 329 -8.03 23.66 -10.99
CA LEU A 329 -6.93 22.71 -10.93
C LEU A 329 -5.59 23.40 -11.20
N GLN A 330 -5.54 24.33 -12.16
CA GLN A 330 -4.35 25.13 -12.42
C GLN A 330 -3.96 25.96 -11.18
N ALA A 331 -4.92 26.64 -10.55
CA ALA A 331 -4.67 27.43 -9.36
C ALA A 331 -4.13 26.57 -8.20
N LEU A 332 -4.69 25.37 -7.99
CA LEU A 332 -4.20 24.41 -6.99
C LEU A 332 -2.76 23.97 -7.29
N ALA A 333 -2.48 23.56 -8.54
CA ALA A 333 -1.15 23.13 -8.94
C ALA A 333 -0.10 24.24 -8.76
N THR A 334 -0.41 25.47 -9.18
CA THR A 334 0.49 26.62 -9.03
C THR A 334 0.71 26.98 -7.56
N ALA A 335 -0.32 26.90 -6.71
CA ALA A 335 -0.17 27.18 -5.27
C ALA A 335 0.71 26.14 -4.56
N LEU A 336 0.55 24.86 -4.89
CA LEU A 336 1.38 23.78 -4.36
C LEU A 336 2.83 23.92 -4.87
N ALA A 337 3.03 24.19 -6.16
CA ALA A 337 4.36 24.41 -6.73
C ALA A 337 5.09 25.58 -6.04
N GLY A 338 4.40 26.70 -5.84
CA GLY A 338 4.92 27.83 -5.09
C GLY A 338 5.30 27.50 -3.65
N SER A 339 4.57 26.58 -3.00
CA SER A 339 4.88 26.12 -1.64
C SER A 339 6.16 25.27 -1.61
N PHE A 340 6.35 24.39 -2.59
CA PHE A 340 7.61 23.66 -2.74
C PHE A 340 8.79 24.58 -3.03
N ASP A 341 8.61 25.54 -3.94
CA ASP A 341 9.62 26.52 -4.31
C ASP A 341 10.02 27.41 -3.14
N ALA A 342 9.05 27.88 -2.35
CA ALA A 342 9.31 28.62 -1.11
C ALA A 342 10.12 27.79 -0.11
N ARG A 343 9.84 26.50 0.04
CA ARG A 343 10.62 25.59 0.89
C ARG A 343 12.02 25.31 0.32
N ASN A 344 12.14 25.21 -1.00
CA ASN A 344 13.38 24.84 -1.69
C ASN A 344 14.34 26.01 -1.86
N GLY A 345 13.82 27.24 -1.91
CA GLY A 345 14.58 28.42 -2.33
C GLY A 345 14.90 28.44 -3.82
N THR A 346 14.14 27.72 -4.64
CA THR A 346 14.28 27.67 -6.12
C THR A 346 12.94 27.92 -6.79
N GLY A 347 12.91 28.21 -8.10
CA GLY A 347 11.67 28.33 -8.89
C GLY A 347 11.37 27.08 -9.73
N HIS A 348 12.00 25.95 -9.38
CA HIS A 348 12.03 24.77 -10.24
C HIS A 348 10.67 24.11 -10.38
N GLN A 349 9.92 23.95 -9.28
CA GLN A 349 8.62 23.26 -9.32
C GLN A 349 7.59 24.10 -10.09
N SER A 350 7.56 25.42 -9.90
CA SER A 350 6.70 26.31 -10.69
C SER A 350 7.05 26.27 -12.17
N GLY A 351 8.34 26.28 -12.52
CA GLY A 351 8.80 26.14 -13.91
C GLY A 351 8.39 24.81 -14.53
N ARG A 352 8.51 23.71 -13.77
CA ARG A 352 8.11 22.36 -14.19
C ARG A 352 6.61 22.27 -14.46
N ILE A 353 5.77 22.78 -13.55
CA ILE A 353 4.31 22.81 -13.74
C ILE A 353 3.92 23.72 -14.91
N ALA A 354 4.55 24.89 -15.05
CA ALA A 354 4.31 25.77 -16.19
C ALA A 354 4.67 25.09 -17.53
N SER A 355 5.75 24.31 -17.56
CA SER A 355 6.12 23.52 -18.73
C SER A 355 5.07 22.48 -19.09
N TRP A 356 4.49 21.75 -18.12
CA TRP A 356 3.42 20.78 -18.37
C TRP A 356 2.17 21.47 -18.95
N LEU A 357 1.76 22.61 -18.38
CA LEU A 357 0.59 23.36 -18.85
C LEU A 357 0.77 23.95 -20.26
N ALA A 358 2.02 24.13 -20.70
CA ALA A 358 2.35 24.60 -22.04
C ALA A 358 2.45 23.48 -23.08
N GLU A 359 2.37 22.20 -22.68
CA GLU A 359 2.46 21.08 -23.63
C GLU A 359 1.32 21.11 -24.64
N ARG A 360 1.55 20.47 -25.79
CA ARG A 360 0.60 20.36 -26.90
C ARG A 360 0.48 18.91 -27.33
N PRO A 361 -0.66 18.52 -27.94
CA PRO A 361 -0.85 17.16 -28.46
C PRO A 361 0.31 16.74 -29.35
N LEU A 362 0.83 15.54 -29.10
CA LEU A 362 1.99 14.96 -29.78
C LEU A 362 1.58 14.01 -30.90
N ALA A 363 0.42 13.37 -30.76
CA ALA A 363 -0.11 12.41 -31.71
C ALA A 363 -1.64 12.46 -31.76
N GLY A 364 -2.21 11.97 -32.86
CA GLY A 364 -3.63 11.67 -32.95
C GLY A 364 -3.97 10.36 -32.24
N PRO A 365 -5.20 10.20 -31.74
CA PRO A 365 -5.60 8.99 -31.01
C PRO A 365 -5.68 7.78 -31.95
N VAL A 366 -5.14 6.64 -31.49
CA VAL A 366 -5.41 5.31 -32.08
C VAL A 366 -6.57 4.65 -31.33
N SER A 367 -7.12 3.55 -31.82
CA SER A 367 -8.16 2.84 -31.06
C SER A 367 -7.55 2.30 -29.76
N LEU A 368 -8.19 2.59 -28.63
CA LEU A 368 -7.84 1.92 -27.38
C LEU A 368 -8.34 0.47 -27.45
N ALA A 369 -7.49 -0.47 -27.04
CA ALA A 369 -7.89 -1.87 -26.87
C ALA A 369 -9.02 -1.99 -25.84
N ALA A 370 -9.89 -2.99 -25.98
CA ALA A 370 -10.89 -3.24 -24.96
C ALA A 370 -10.20 -3.75 -23.69
N GLU A 371 -10.74 -3.42 -22.51
CA GLU A 371 -10.19 -3.93 -21.25
C GLU A 371 -10.20 -5.48 -21.23
N SER A 372 -11.14 -6.10 -21.93
CA SER A 372 -11.26 -7.55 -22.12
C SER A 372 -10.14 -8.17 -22.97
N ASP A 373 -9.48 -7.39 -23.82
CA ASP A 373 -8.39 -7.91 -24.68
C ASP A 373 -7.14 -8.26 -23.85
N PHE A 374 -7.07 -7.79 -22.60
CA PHE A 374 -6.06 -8.14 -21.63
C PHE A 374 -6.53 -9.22 -20.64
N ASP A 375 -7.77 -9.70 -20.75
CA ASP A 375 -8.22 -10.89 -20.02
C ASP A 375 -7.65 -12.18 -20.67
N ASP A 376 -7.27 -12.10 -21.97
CA ASP A 376 -6.66 -13.18 -22.78
C ASP A 376 -5.13 -13.06 -22.93
N GLU A 377 -4.46 -12.12 -22.25
CA GLU A 377 -2.99 -12.24 -22.11
C GLU A 377 -2.73 -13.58 -21.42
N PRO A 378 -1.97 -14.52 -22.03
CA PRO A 378 -1.60 -15.73 -21.33
C PRO A 378 -0.95 -15.27 -20.02
N ALA A 379 -1.48 -15.74 -18.89
CA ALA A 379 -0.72 -15.75 -17.66
C ALA A 379 0.70 -16.16 -18.07
N VAL A 380 1.68 -15.28 -17.84
CA VAL A 380 3.10 -15.48 -18.15
C VAL A 380 3.36 -16.96 -18.09
N GLU A 381 3.69 -17.60 -19.22
CA GLU A 381 3.82 -19.06 -19.31
C GLU A 381 4.54 -19.52 -18.05
N ALA A 382 3.74 -20.10 -17.14
CA ALA A 382 4.27 -20.58 -15.89
C ALA A 382 5.27 -21.63 -16.33
N ALA A 383 6.55 -21.37 -16.06
CA ALA A 383 7.55 -22.42 -16.08
C ALA A 383 6.93 -23.63 -15.39
N GLU A 384 7.03 -24.81 -16.02
CA GLU A 384 6.39 -26.04 -15.55
C GLU A 384 6.41 -26.09 -14.03
N PRO A 385 5.25 -26.32 -13.37
CA PRO A 385 5.08 -25.99 -11.97
C PRO A 385 6.09 -26.74 -11.14
N GLY A 386 7.10 -26.00 -10.68
CA GLY A 386 7.78 -26.33 -9.43
C GLY A 386 6.75 -26.32 -8.30
N PRO A 387 7.01 -27.01 -7.18
CA PRO A 387 6.15 -26.92 -6.02
C PRO A 387 5.93 -25.44 -5.66
N PRO A 388 4.69 -25.01 -5.37
CA PRO A 388 4.35 -23.61 -5.14
C PRO A 388 5.26 -23.02 -4.06
N ASP A 389 5.78 -21.81 -4.32
CA ASP A 389 6.51 -21.05 -3.31
C ASP A 389 5.60 -20.91 -2.07
N PRO A 390 6.05 -21.32 -0.87
CA PRO A 390 5.22 -21.34 0.31
C PRO A 390 4.69 -19.95 0.71
N ASP A 391 5.31 -18.87 0.24
CA ASP A 391 4.95 -17.49 0.57
C ASP A 391 4.24 -16.73 -0.56
N GLU A 392 4.05 -17.34 -1.73
CA GLU A 392 3.36 -16.72 -2.87
C GLU A 392 1.84 -16.95 -2.81
N PRO A 393 1.01 -15.88 -2.84
CA PRO A 393 -0.44 -16.03 -2.85
C PRO A 393 -0.96 -16.69 -4.12
N ALA A 394 -1.66 -17.81 -3.96
CA ALA A 394 -2.35 -18.52 -5.03
C ALA A 394 -3.88 -18.50 -4.82
N PRO A 395 -4.71 -18.67 -5.86
CA PRO A 395 -6.15 -18.85 -5.68
C PRO A 395 -6.44 -19.98 -4.68
N LEU A 396 -7.46 -19.81 -3.84
CA LEU A 396 -7.84 -20.84 -2.88
C LEU A 396 -8.24 -22.13 -3.61
N ASP A 397 -7.36 -23.13 -3.53
CA ASP A 397 -7.50 -24.42 -4.21
C ASP A 397 -7.70 -25.57 -3.19
N PRO A 398 -8.50 -26.61 -3.50
CA PRO A 398 -8.68 -27.77 -2.63
C PRO A 398 -7.37 -28.50 -2.30
N ALA A 399 -6.40 -28.55 -3.23
CA ALA A 399 -5.10 -29.17 -3.01
C ALA A 399 -4.27 -28.38 -2.01
N LEU A 400 -4.34 -27.05 -2.02
CA LEU A 400 -3.66 -26.19 -1.02
C LEU A 400 -4.26 -26.40 0.38
N LEU A 401 -5.58 -26.51 0.47
CA LEU A 401 -6.26 -26.75 1.75
C LEU A 401 -5.96 -28.15 2.31
N THR A 402 -5.93 -29.16 1.44
CA THR A 402 -5.51 -30.54 1.74
C THR A 402 -4.06 -30.54 2.22
N ALA A 403 -3.14 -29.89 1.49
CA ALA A 403 -1.73 -29.80 1.85
C ALA A 403 -1.51 -29.08 3.19
N ALA A 404 -2.30 -28.04 3.51
CA ALA A 404 -2.24 -27.35 4.79
C ALA A 404 -2.68 -28.23 5.98
N LEU A 405 -3.63 -29.15 5.77
CA LEU A 405 -4.03 -30.15 6.76
C LEU A 405 -3.03 -31.31 6.86
N ASP A 406 -2.52 -31.79 5.72
CA ASP A 406 -1.52 -32.87 5.64
C ASP A 406 -0.19 -32.47 6.29
N ALA A 407 0.29 -31.25 6.05
CA ALA A 407 1.50 -30.70 6.66
C ALA A 407 1.44 -30.68 8.20
N ARG A 408 0.23 -30.70 8.75
CA ARG A 408 -0.04 -30.72 10.19
C ARG A 408 -0.30 -32.13 10.73
N GLY A 409 -0.40 -33.14 9.87
CA GLY A 409 -0.72 -34.52 10.25
C GLY A 409 -2.14 -34.70 10.79
N GLU A 410 -3.07 -33.81 10.42
CA GLU A 410 -4.44 -33.82 10.94
C GLU A 410 -5.27 -34.89 10.22
N ALA A 411 -6.11 -35.63 10.94
CA ALA A 411 -7.01 -36.61 10.33
C ALA A 411 -8.30 -35.93 9.84
N TYR A 412 -8.59 -36.04 8.54
CA TYR A 412 -9.82 -35.54 7.93
C TYR A 412 -10.39 -36.51 6.90
N THR A 413 -11.64 -36.29 6.51
CA THR A 413 -12.34 -36.98 5.42
C THR A 413 -12.81 -35.93 4.40
N VAL A 414 -12.79 -36.30 3.13
CA VAL A 414 -13.31 -35.46 2.03
C VAL A 414 -14.74 -35.91 1.72
N GLU A 415 -15.69 -35.00 1.87
CA GLU A 415 -17.09 -35.23 1.50
C GLU A 415 -17.29 -35.12 -0.03
N PRO A 416 -18.36 -35.69 -0.61
CA PRO A 416 -18.63 -35.63 -2.05
C PRO A 416 -18.74 -34.22 -2.64
N ASP A 417 -19.05 -33.22 -1.82
CA ASP A 417 -19.14 -31.81 -2.20
C ASP A 417 -17.79 -31.06 -2.09
N GLY A 418 -16.71 -31.78 -1.76
CA GLY A 418 -15.37 -31.22 -1.57
C GLY A 418 -15.13 -30.59 -0.20
N THR A 419 -16.07 -30.68 0.74
CA THR A 419 -15.88 -30.25 2.13
C THR A 419 -14.88 -31.17 2.83
N LEU A 420 -13.89 -30.58 3.53
CA LEU A 420 -12.97 -31.32 4.38
C LEU A 420 -13.50 -31.33 5.81
N VAL A 421 -13.70 -32.51 6.38
CA VAL A 421 -14.26 -32.68 7.72
C VAL A 421 -13.27 -33.41 8.61
N GLY A 422 -12.89 -32.80 9.72
CA GLY A 422 -12.07 -33.44 10.75
C GLY A 422 -12.70 -33.36 12.13
N ARG A 423 -12.19 -34.18 13.04
CA ARG A 423 -12.60 -34.19 14.45
C ARG A 423 -11.39 -33.96 15.36
N TRP A 424 -11.48 -32.92 16.19
CA TRP A 424 -10.47 -32.51 17.15
C TRP A 424 -11.11 -32.44 18.54
N GLY A 425 -10.99 -33.52 19.31
CA GLY A 425 -11.64 -33.63 20.63
C GLY A 425 -13.16 -33.51 20.53
N GLU A 426 -13.72 -32.49 21.18
CA GLU A 426 -15.15 -32.18 21.18
C GLU A 426 -15.60 -31.36 19.95
N ALA A 427 -14.66 -30.92 19.10
CA ALA A 427 -14.95 -30.15 17.90
C ALA A 427 -15.00 -31.05 16.65
N THR A 428 -16.09 -30.97 15.90
CA THR A 428 -16.09 -31.35 14.47
C THR A 428 -15.97 -30.09 13.64
N ILE A 429 -14.93 -29.96 12.83
CA ILE A 429 -14.70 -28.76 12.00
C ILE A 429 -14.80 -29.14 10.52
N GLN A 430 -15.59 -28.36 9.79
CA GLN A 430 -15.83 -28.51 8.37
C GLN A 430 -15.21 -27.30 7.66
N PHE A 431 -14.21 -27.54 6.82
CA PHE A 431 -13.63 -26.53 5.95
C PHE A 431 -14.31 -26.57 4.59
N ARG A 432 -14.92 -25.45 4.21
CA ARG A 432 -15.70 -25.28 3.00
C ARG A 432 -15.15 -24.14 2.17
N ARG A 433 -15.23 -24.28 0.86
CA ARG A 433 -15.04 -23.19 -0.09
C ARG A 433 -16.41 -22.66 -0.49
N LEU A 434 -16.68 -21.41 -0.18
CA LEU A 434 -17.94 -20.71 -0.48
C LEU A 434 -17.70 -19.65 -1.56
N GLY A 435 -18.80 -19.11 -2.09
CA GLY A 435 -18.76 -18.12 -3.17
C GLY A 435 -18.83 -18.74 -4.56
N ARG A 436 -19.16 -17.93 -5.58
CA ARG A 436 -19.29 -18.40 -6.98
C ARG A 436 -17.97 -18.93 -7.55
N HIS A 437 -16.84 -18.47 -7.01
CA HIS A 437 -15.51 -18.84 -7.46
C HIS A 437 -14.77 -19.74 -6.45
N GLY A 438 -15.42 -20.15 -5.34
CA GLY A 438 -14.81 -20.98 -4.31
C GLY A 438 -13.64 -20.28 -3.59
N ASP A 439 -13.71 -18.96 -3.50
CA ASP A 439 -12.69 -18.03 -3.03
C ASP A 439 -12.85 -17.60 -1.57
N VAL A 440 -13.93 -18.05 -0.90
CA VAL A 440 -14.16 -17.79 0.52
C VAL A 440 -13.89 -19.06 1.33
N LEU A 441 -12.91 -19.03 2.22
CA LEU A 441 -12.67 -20.13 3.16
C LEU A 441 -13.62 -19.98 4.35
N HIS A 442 -14.48 -20.98 4.57
CA HIS A 442 -15.36 -21.05 5.73
C HIS A 442 -15.05 -22.28 6.57
N ALA A 443 -14.61 -22.07 7.81
CA ALA A 443 -14.46 -23.12 8.81
C ALA A 443 -15.67 -23.11 9.74
N ARG A 444 -16.50 -24.16 9.65
CA ARG A 444 -17.66 -24.37 10.52
C ARG A 444 -17.30 -25.35 11.63
N VAL A 445 -17.34 -24.89 12.87
CA VAL A 445 -17.12 -25.67 14.08
C VAL A 445 -18.47 -26.12 14.64
N VAL A 446 -18.60 -27.40 14.96
CA VAL A 446 -19.77 -27.98 15.61
C VAL A 446 -19.29 -28.68 16.88
N ALA A 447 -19.74 -28.21 18.04
CA ALA A 447 -19.45 -28.88 19.30
C ALA A 447 -20.20 -30.21 19.38
N ALA A 448 -19.60 -31.24 19.97
CA ALA A 448 -20.23 -32.55 20.11
C ALA A 448 -21.38 -32.54 21.12
N ARG A 449 -21.26 -31.74 22.19
CA ARG A 449 -22.32 -31.58 23.18
C ARG A 449 -23.55 -30.90 22.56
N ARG A 450 -24.72 -31.51 22.78
CA ARG A 450 -26.04 -31.00 22.41
C ARG A 450 -26.80 -30.61 23.67
N LEU A 451 -27.66 -29.59 23.59
CA LEU A 451 -28.55 -29.21 24.68
C LEU A 451 -30.01 -29.48 24.29
N PRO A 452 -30.89 -29.83 25.24
CA PRO A 452 -32.33 -29.89 24.98
C PRO A 452 -32.91 -28.49 24.69
N ALA A 453 -34.03 -28.42 23.96
CA ALA A 453 -34.66 -27.17 23.52
C ALA A 453 -35.00 -26.19 24.66
N ASP A 454 -35.28 -26.70 25.86
CA ASP A 454 -35.62 -25.92 27.05
C ASP A 454 -34.41 -25.15 27.63
N ARG A 455 -33.17 -25.53 27.28
CA ARG A 455 -31.93 -24.81 27.65
C ARG A 455 -31.52 -23.72 26.65
N ARG A 456 -32.44 -23.27 25.79
CA ARG A 456 -32.17 -22.24 24.75
C ARG A 456 -31.61 -20.93 25.30
N ALA A 457 -32.18 -20.45 26.40
CA ALA A 457 -31.73 -19.20 27.03
C ALA A 457 -30.27 -19.27 27.46
N GLU A 458 -29.84 -20.42 27.98
CA GLU A 458 -28.47 -20.66 28.38
C GLU A 458 -27.52 -20.76 27.18
N ALA A 459 -27.94 -21.47 26.12
CA ALA A 459 -27.16 -21.56 24.89
C ALA A 459 -26.89 -20.18 24.27
N TYR A 460 -27.91 -19.30 24.25
CA TYR A 460 -27.74 -17.91 23.79
C TYR A 460 -26.87 -17.08 24.73
N ALA A 461 -27.02 -17.23 26.04
CA ALA A 461 -26.17 -16.54 27.00
C ALA A 461 -24.69 -16.90 26.79
N PHE A 462 -24.40 -18.20 26.61
CA PHE A 462 -23.05 -18.67 26.28
C PHE A 462 -22.53 -18.06 24.97
N CYS A 463 -23.29 -18.13 23.87
CA CYS A 463 -22.85 -17.57 22.58
C CYS A 463 -22.61 -16.05 22.66
N ASN A 464 -23.46 -15.31 23.39
CA ASN A 464 -23.31 -13.87 23.57
C ASN A 464 -22.03 -13.51 24.34
N VAL A 465 -21.75 -14.23 25.43
CA VAL A 465 -20.50 -14.03 26.20
C VAL A 465 -19.29 -14.40 25.34
N TRP A 466 -19.34 -15.55 24.65
CA TRP A 466 -18.26 -15.97 23.76
C TRP A 466 -17.94 -14.92 22.69
N ASN A 467 -18.97 -14.43 21.98
CA ASN A 467 -18.81 -13.43 20.92
C ASN A 467 -18.43 -12.04 21.44
N HIS A 468 -18.73 -11.74 22.70
CA HIS A 468 -18.29 -10.51 23.34
C HIS A 468 -16.79 -10.56 23.68
N ASP A 469 -16.33 -11.68 24.24
CA ASP A 469 -14.99 -11.82 24.80
C ASP A 469 -13.95 -12.33 23.79
N ARG A 470 -14.38 -12.94 22.69
CA ARG A 470 -13.50 -13.56 21.68
C ARG A 470 -13.82 -13.06 20.28
N LEU A 471 -12.77 -12.79 19.51
CA LEU A 471 -12.88 -12.35 18.12
C LEU A 471 -13.33 -13.48 17.17
N LEU A 472 -12.96 -14.72 17.47
CA LEU A 472 -13.29 -15.89 16.66
C LEU A 472 -13.22 -17.19 17.48
N PRO A 473 -13.97 -18.24 17.10
CA PRO A 473 -15.00 -18.23 16.05
C PRO A 473 -16.29 -17.52 16.51
N ALA A 474 -17.10 -17.04 15.56
CA ALA A 474 -18.40 -16.43 15.86
C ALA A 474 -19.42 -17.53 16.19
N ALA A 475 -19.83 -17.61 17.45
CA ALA A 475 -20.71 -18.61 18.02
C ALA A 475 -22.19 -18.32 17.76
N TYR A 476 -22.96 -19.38 17.48
CA TYR A 476 -24.40 -19.33 17.28
C TYR A 476 -25.05 -20.67 17.63
N VAL A 477 -26.35 -20.63 17.88
CA VAL A 477 -27.15 -21.83 18.16
C VAL A 477 -27.97 -22.18 16.92
N HIS A 478 -27.93 -23.44 16.53
CA HIS A 478 -28.77 -24.02 15.50
C HIS A 478 -29.70 -25.04 16.16
N GLU A 479 -31.01 -24.96 15.90
CA GLU A 479 -31.98 -25.96 16.36
C GLU A 479 -32.11 -27.02 15.26
N ALA A 480 -31.81 -28.28 15.60
CA ALA A 480 -31.92 -29.41 14.70
C ALA A 480 -33.36 -29.90 14.59
N ASP A 481 -33.67 -30.66 13.53
CA ASP A 481 -35.02 -31.17 13.25
C ASP A 481 -35.56 -32.11 14.36
N ASP A 482 -34.68 -32.68 15.18
CA ASP A 482 -35.01 -33.52 16.34
C ASP A 482 -35.30 -32.73 17.62
N GLY A 483 -35.30 -31.40 17.55
CA GLY A 483 -35.54 -30.50 18.69
C GLY A 483 -34.33 -30.32 19.61
N THR A 484 -33.15 -30.79 19.23
CA THR A 484 -31.92 -30.53 19.99
C THR A 484 -31.23 -29.24 19.55
N LEU A 485 -30.58 -28.56 20.48
CA LEU A 485 -29.77 -27.37 20.23
C LEU A 485 -28.33 -27.77 19.95
N VAL A 486 -27.88 -27.37 18.77
CA VAL A 486 -26.51 -27.50 18.26
C VAL A 486 -25.79 -26.18 18.48
N LEU A 487 -24.78 -26.18 19.35
CA LEU A 487 -23.87 -25.05 19.49
C LEU A 487 -22.78 -25.14 18.42
N ALA A 488 -22.77 -24.17 17.52
CA ALA A 488 -21.86 -24.10 16.39
C ALA A 488 -21.15 -22.75 16.37
N ALA A 489 -20.03 -22.68 15.65
CA ALA A 489 -19.34 -21.43 15.44
C ALA A 489 -18.74 -21.39 14.02
N GLY A 490 -18.54 -20.20 13.48
CA GLY A 490 -18.04 -19.99 12.13
C GLY A 490 -16.85 -19.04 12.07
N ILE A 491 -15.91 -19.34 11.19
CA ILE A 491 -14.85 -18.43 10.77
C ILE A 491 -14.96 -18.33 9.25
N THR A 492 -15.11 -17.13 8.73
CA THR A 492 -15.19 -16.88 7.29
C THR A 492 -14.11 -15.90 6.91
N THR A 493 -13.26 -16.31 5.98
CA THR A 493 -12.17 -15.50 5.45
C THR A 493 -12.35 -15.34 3.96
N ASP A 494 -12.45 -14.10 3.50
CA ASP A 494 -12.46 -13.76 2.08
C ASP A 494 -11.03 -13.84 1.54
N LEU A 495 -10.80 -14.74 0.58
CA LEU A 495 -9.51 -14.97 -0.07
C LEU A 495 -9.62 -14.69 -1.58
N SER A 496 -10.51 -13.77 -1.98
CA SER A 496 -10.69 -13.35 -3.38
C SER A 496 -9.42 -12.81 -4.04
N CYS A 497 -8.44 -12.37 -3.24
CA CYS A 497 -7.14 -11.87 -3.70
C CYS A 497 -6.02 -12.92 -3.64
N GLY A 498 -6.34 -14.19 -3.37
CA GLY A 498 -5.37 -15.28 -3.20
C GLY A 498 -4.90 -15.47 -1.75
N VAL A 499 -4.24 -16.60 -1.50
CA VAL A 499 -3.71 -17.01 -0.19
C VAL A 499 -2.40 -17.77 -0.39
N ALA A 500 -1.36 -17.40 0.35
CA ALA A 500 -0.11 -18.14 0.32
C ALA A 500 -0.24 -19.47 1.09
N PRO A 501 0.48 -20.55 0.71
CA PRO A 501 0.46 -21.80 1.46
C PRO A 501 0.77 -21.64 2.96
N THR A 502 1.73 -20.79 3.33
CA THR A 502 2.04 -20.47 4.74
C THR A 502 0.89 -19.76 5.44
N GLN A 503 0.24 -18.78 4.76
CA GLN A 503 -0.92 -18.09 5.29
C GLN A 503 -2.11 -19.03 5.48
N LEU A 504 -2.37 -19.92 4.52
CA LEU A 504 -3.45 -20.90 4.61
C LEU A 504 -3.22 -21.86 5.78
N THR A 505 -1.97 -22.28 6.01
CA THR A 505 -1.59 -23.09 7.18
C THR A 505 -1.90 -22.37 8.49
N VAL A 506 -1.64 -21.06 8.58
CA VAL A 506 -1.96 -20.24 9.77
C VAL A 506 -3.48 -20.13 9.95
N LEU A 507 -4.25 -19.92 8.89
CA LEU A 507 -5.71 -19.83 8.94
C LEU A 507 -6.34 -21.14 9.40
N VAL A 508 -5.91 -22.27 8.86
CA VAL A 508 -6.34 -23.61 9.27
C VAL A 508 -5.97 -23.87 10.72
N ALA A 509 -4.73 -23.56 11.13
CA ALA A 509 -4.29 -23.74 12.52
C ALA A 509 -5.07 -22.87 13.51
N ALA A 510 -5.38 -21.63 13.13
CA ALA A 510 -6.21 -20.73 13.94
C ALA A 510 -7.64 -21.27 14.08
N ALA A 511 -8.23 -21.76 12.99
CA ALA A 511 -9.55 -22.35 13.01
C ALA A 511 -9.64 -23.60 13.88
N ILE A 512 -8.66 -24.50 13.79
CA ILE A 512 -8.60 -25.70 14.64
C ILE A 512 -8.44 -25.30 16.11
N ARG A 513 -7.41 -24.51 16.44
CA ARG A 513 -7.11 -24.13 17.83
C ARG A 513 -8.29 -23.43 18.51
N THR A 514 -8.90 -22.47 17.84
CA THR A 514 -10.01 -21.69 18.41
C THR A 514 -11.34 -22.44 18.36
N GLY A 515 -11.54 -23.29 17.35
CA GLY A 515 -12.69 -24.19 17.28
C GLY A 515 -12.68 -25.25 18.38
N THR A 516 -11.53 -25.85 18.68
CA THR A 516 -11.38 -26.78 19.80
C THR A 516 -11.63 -26.07 21.14
N ALA A 517 -11.03 -24.89 21.35
CA ALA A 517 -11.27 -24.11 22.57
C ALA A 517 -12.76 -23.73 22.75
N TYR A 518 -13.45 -23.42 21.65
CA TYR A 518 -14.90 -23.21 21.65
C TYR A 518 -15.66 -24.47 22.08
N ALA A 519 -15.37 -25.61 21.43
CA ALA A 519 -16.07 -26.86 21.73
C ALA A 519 -15.81 -27.36 23.15
N ASP A 520 -14.60 -27.18 23.69
CA ASP A 520 -14.25 -27.51 25.07
C ASP A 520 -15.05 -26.64 26.05
N ALA A 521 -15.20 -25.34 25.76
CA ALA A 521 -16.02 -24.44 26.56
C ALA A 521 -17.51 -24.82 26.53
N VAL A 522 -18.03 -25.23 25.36
CA VAL A 522 -19.38 -25.78 25.24
C VAL A 522 -19.52 -27.07 26.05
N ALA A 523 -18.53 -27.97 25.97
CA ALA A 523 -18.51 -29.23 26.70
C ALA A 523 -18.53 -29.02 28.22
N ALA A 524 -17.99 -27.91 28.71
CA ALA A 524 -17.94 -27.54 30.12
C ALA A 524 -19.18 -26.79 30.65
N LEU A 525 -20.22 -26.56 29.83
CA LEU A 525 -21.47 -25.96 30.29
C LEU A 525 -22.10 -26.76 31.46
N PRO A 526 -22.78 -26.13 32.43
CA PRO A 526 -23.29 -26.85 33.60
C PRO A 526 -24.37 -27.90 33.31
#